data_AF-A0A1F6R7F6-F1
#
_entry.id   AF-A0A1F6R7F6-F1
#
_cell.length_a   1.000
_cell.length_b   1.000
_cell.length_c   1.000
_cell.angle_alpha   90.00
_cell.angle_beta   90.00
_cell.angle_gamma   90.00
#
_symmetry.space_group_name_H-M   'P 1'
#
loop_
_entity.id
_entity.type
_entity.pdbx_description
1 polymer ?
#
loop_
_entity_poly.entity_id
_entity_poly.type
_entity_poly.pdbx_seq_one_letter_code
_entity_poly.pdbx_strand_id
1 'polypeptide(L)'
;MSEKINELVEYPKKGILSKDIVKNDKLNITLFCMAKGTEISEHTSTKQGFVYVIEGNGIFNLAGKDISMSAGVFIYMKENAVHSLKANENTSFILALANN
;
A
#
# COMPACT_ATOMS: atom_id res chain seq x y z
N MET A 1 21.60 -1.34 -2.19
CA MET A 1 20.69 -2.49 -2.14
C MET A 1 19.80 -2.44 -3.37
N SER A 2 19.49 -3.59 -3.97
CA SER A 2 18.58 -3.71 -5.11
C SER A 2 17.73 -4.97 -4.92
N GLU A 3 16.41 -4.83 -5.04
CA GLU A 3 15.44 -5.92 -4.92
C GLU A 3 14.53 -5.92 -6.15
N LYS A 4 14.10 -7.10 -6.59
CA LYS A 4 13.06 -7.23 -7.63
C LYS A 4 11.70 -7.40 -6.96
N ILE A 5 10.98 -6.29 -6.80
CA ILE A 5 9.72 -6.26 -6.04
C ILE A 5 8.70 -7.30 -6.52
N ASN A 6 8.57 -7.50 -7.84
CA ASN A 6 7.66 -8.49 -8.41
C ASN A 6 7.97 -9.94 -7.98
N GLU A 7 9.24 -10.26 -7.69
CA GLU A 7 9.63 -11.60 -7.20
C GLU A 7 9.33 -11.78 -5.70
N LEU A 8 9.05 -10.68 -4.98
CA LEU A 8 8.67 -10.69 -3.56
C LEU A 8 7.16 -10.74 -3.33
N VAL A 9 6.35 -10.53 -4.38
CA VAL A 9 4.89 -10.55 -4.29
C VAL A 9 4.41 -11.96 -3.97
N GLU A 10 3.62 -12.06 -2.91
CA GLU A 10 3.06 -13.32 -2.43
C GLU A 10 1.76 -13.04 -1.70
N TYR A 11 0.70 -13.77 -2.05
CA TYR A 11 -0.62 -13.54 -1.48
C TYR A 11 -0.97 -14.58 -0.41
N PRO A 12 -1.40 -14.16 0.78
CA PRO A 12 -1.96 -15.08 1.75
C PRO A 12 -3.32 -15.61 1.28
N LYS A 13 -3.82 -16.70 1.87
CA LYS A 13 -5.17 -17.19 1.57
C LYS A 13 -6.27 -16.18 1.91
N LYS A 14 -6.05 -15.35 2.92
CA LYS A 14 -6.93 -14.28 3.38
C LYS A 14 -6.11 -13.21 4.12
N GLY A 15 -6.58 -11.97 4.14
CA GLY A 15 -5.92 -10.90 4.87
C GLY A 15 -4.72 -10.32 4.12
N ILE A 16 -3.74 -9.85 4.88
CA ILE A 16 -2.63 -9.04 4.39
C ILE A 16 -1.31 -9.71 4.77
N LEU A 17 -0.39 -9.79 3.80
CA LEU A 17 1.02 -10.08 4.04
C LEU A 17 1.82 -8.78 3.82
N SER A 18 2.64 -8.41 4.79
CA SER A 18 3.48 -7.21 4.73
C SER A 18 4.96 -7.59 4.82
N LYS A 19 5.78 -7.03 3.94
CA LYS A 19 7.24 -7.27 3.89
C LYS A 19 7.95 -5.92 3.99
N ASP A 20 8.73 -5.73 5.05
CA ASP A 20 9.57 -4.53 5.21
C ASP A 20 10.74 -4.62 4.20
N ILE A 21 10.82 -3.68 3.26
CA ILE A 21 11.88 -3.59 2.24
C ILE A 21 13.01 -2.70 2.75
N VAL A 22 12.66 -1.54 3.32
CA VAL A 22 13.60 -0.62 3.97
C VAL A 22 12.94 -0.12 5.24
N LYS A 23 13.67 -0.15 6.35
CA LYS A 23 13.20 0.41 7.62
C LYS A 23 14.36 1.04 8.37
N ASN A 24 14.33 2.37 8.47
CA ASN A 24 15.31 3.13 9.24
C ASN A 24 14.65 4.39 9.81
N ASP A 25 15.44 5.23 10.48
CA ASP A 25 14.96 6.42 11.17
C ASP A 25 14.35 7.47 10.24
N LYS A 26 14.66 7.47 8.95
CA LYS A 26 14.18 8.45 7.96
C LYS A 26 13.08 7.94 7.04
N LEU A 27 13.05 6.65 6.78
CA LEU A 27 12.22 6.06 5.72
C LEU A 27 11.76 4.67 6.11
N ASN A 28 10.46 4.42 5.89
CA ASN A 28 9.87 3.10 5.95
C ASN A 28 9.23 2.76 4.59
N ILE A 29 9.72 1.69 3.96
CA ILE A 29 9.18 1.14 2.72
C ILE A 29 8.71 -0.29 3.01
N THR A 30 7.42 -0.52 2.83
CA THR A 30 6.79 -1.82 3.04
C THR A 30 6.07 -2.25 1.76
N LEU A 31 6.30 -3.49 1.31
CA LEU A 31 5.48 -4.16 0.31
C LEU A 31 4.27 -4.78 1.00
N PHE A 32 3.08 -4.38 0.59
CA PHE A 32 1.82 -4.99 1.00
C PHE A 32 1.30 -5.91 -0.10
N CYS A 33 0.86 -7.10 0.28
CA CYS A 33 0.18 -8.06 -0.58
C CYS A 33 -1.16 -8.44 0.08
N MET A 34 -2.25 -7.87 -0.42
CA MET A 34 -3.61 -8.07 0.09
C MET A 34 -4.31 -9.16 -0.72
N ALA A 35 -4.86 -10.16 -0.02
CA ALA A 35 -5.73 -11.15 -0.65
C ALA A 35 -7.06 -10.51 -1.07
N LYS A 36 -7.68 -11.05 -2.13
CA LYS A 36 -9.04 -10.65 -2.56
C LYS A 36 -10.03 -10.60 -1.38
N GLY A 37 -10.83 -9.54 -1.36
CA GLY A 37 -11.85 -9.28 -0.33
C GLY A 37 -11.29 -8.68 0.96
N THR A 38 -9.98 -8.47 1.06
CA THR A 38 -9.37 -7.85 2.25
C THR A 38 -9.60 -6.34 2.23
N GLU A 39 -9.92 -5.81 3.41
CA GLU A 39 -10.16 -4.38 3.62
C GLU A 39 -9.25 -3.86 4.74
N ILE A 40 -8.76 -2.63 4.57
CA ILE A 40 -8.17 -1.82 5.62
C ILE A 40 -9.16 -0.69 5.88
N SER A 41 -9.74 -0.70 7.07
CA SER A 41 -10.71 0.31 7.49
C SER A 41 -10.11 1.72 7.45
N GLU A 42 -10.99 2.70 7.43
CA GLU A 42 -10.62 4.11 7.45
C GLU A 42 -9.71 4.44 8.65
N HIS A 43 -8.59 5.08 8.35
CA HIS A 43 -7.60 5.51 9.34
C HIS A 43 -6.76 6.68 8.81
N THR A 44 -5.83 7.17 9.63
CA THR A 44 -4.86 8.21 9.29
C THR A 44 -3.44 7.74 9.61
N SER A 45 -2.45 8.39 9.00
CA SER A 45 -1.03 8.24 9.32
C SER A 45 -0.48 9.60 9.73
N THR A 46 0.30 9.67 10.81
CA THR A 46 1.02 10.91 11.20
C THR A 46 2.18 11.25 10.26
N LYS A 47 2.47 10.39 9.28
CA LYS A 47 3.56 10.53 8.31
C LYS A 47 2.99 10.72 6.91
N GLN A 48 3.64 11.56 6.11
CA GLN A 48 3.41 11.64 4.68
C GLN A 48 4.07 10.47 3.94
N GLY A 49 3.59 10.17 2.74
CA GLY A 49 4.14 9.10 1.94
C GLY A 49 3.47 8.91 0.59
N PHE A 50 3.72 7.76 -0.01
CA PHE A 50 3.06 7.37 -1.24
C PHE A 50 2.76 5.88 -1.27
N VAL A 51 1.75 5.53 -2.06
CA VAL A 51 1.44 4.18 -2.50
C VAL A 51 1.78 4.07 -3.99
N TYR A 52 2.52 3.02 -4.36
CA TYR A 52 2.75 2.66 -5.76
C TYR A 52 2.27 1.24 -6.00
N VAL A 53 1.27 1.09 -6.86
CA VAL A 53 0.61 -0.20 -7.11
C VAL A 53 1.48 -1.04 -8.04
N ILE A 54 1.81 -2.25 -7.59
CA ILE A 54 2.60 -3.21 -8.36
C ILE A 54 1.68 -3.98 -9.29
N GLU A 55 0.65 -4.63 -8.75
CA GLU A 55 -0.35 -5.38 -9.51
C GLU A 55 -1.67 -5.54 -8.73
N GLY A 56 -2.71 -5.95 -9.45
CA GLY A 56 -4.02 -6.26 -8.90
C GLY A 56 -5.11 -5.25 -9.25
N ASN A 57 -6.20 -5.33 -8.49
CA ASN A 57 -7.38 -4.49 -8.65
C ASN A 57 -8.00 -4.23 -7.27
N GLY A 58 -7.84 -3.01 -6.78
CA GLY A 58 -8.43 -2.53 -5.54
C GLY A 58 -8.95 -1.11 -5.65
N ILE A 59 -9.48 -0.60 -4.54
CA ILE A 59 -9.91 0.77 -4.37
C ILE A 59 -9.16 1.34 -3.18
N PHE A 60 -8.46 2.46 -3.41
CA PHE A 60 -7.88 3.28 -2.37
C PHE A 60 -8.76 4.51 -2.22
N ASN A 61 -9.41 4.69 -1.07
CA ASN A 61 -10.09 5.94 -0.76
C ASN A 61 -9.08 6.90 -0.13
N LEU A 62 -9.00 8.12 -0.65
CA LEU A 62 -8.20 9.20 -0.08
C LEU A 62 -9.10 10.41 0.10
N ALA A 63 -9.37 10.78 1.36
CA ALA A 63 -10.22 11.90 1.73
C ALA A 63 -11.59 11.89 1.02
N GLY A 64 -12.26 10.72 0.97
CA GLY A 64 -13.57 10.56 0.35
C GLY A 64 -13.54 10.36 -1.17
N LYS A 65 -12.36 10.40 -1.82
CA LYS A 65 -12.22 10.12 -3.25
C LYS A 65 -11.68 8.71 -3.47
N ASP A 66 -12.44 7.90 -4.18
CA ASP A 66 -12.01 6.58 -4.63
C ASP A 66 -11.01 6.68 -5.79
N ILE A 67 -9.92 5.91 -5.67
CA ILE A 67 -8.85 5.79 -6.65
C ILE A 67 -8.69 4.30 -6.96
N SER A 68 -8.80 3.93 -8.24
CA SER A 68 -8.59 2.54 -8.67
C SER A 68 -7.10 2.18 -8.54
N MET A 69 -6.83 1.05 -7.89
CA MET A 69 -5.49 0.50 -7.72
C MET A 69 -5.19 -0.51 -8.82
N SER A 70 -4.76 -0.03 -9.98
CA SER A 70 -4.20 -0.84 -11.06
C SER A 70 -2.69 -0.65 -11.17
N ALA A 71 -1.99 -1.59 -11.81
CA ALA A 71 -0.53 -1.57 -11.94
C ALA A 71 0.00 -0.22 -12.45
N GLY A 72 1.02 0.31 -11.78
CA GLY A 72 1.64 1.60 -12.12
C GLY A 72 0.94 2.84 -11.57
N VAL A 73 -0.23 2.69 -10.92
CA VAL A 73 -0.89 3.82 -10.25
C VAL A 73 -0.04 4.27 -9.05
N PHE A 74 0.18 5.58 -8.98
CA PHE A 74 0.89 6.25 -7.90
C PHE A 74 -0.06 7.18 -7.14
N ILE A 75 -0.08 7.07 -5.82
CA ILE A 75 -0.96 7.82 -4.93
C ILE A 75 -0.11 8.49 -3.86
N TYR A 76 -0.04 9.81 -3.87
CA TYR A 76 0.60 10.57 -2.80
C TYR A 76 -0.39 10.84 -1.66
N MET A 77 0.06 10.66 -0.42
CA MET A 77 -0.70 10.96 0.79
C MET A 77 0.07 11.95 1.68
N LYS A 78 -0.62 13.01 2.09
CA LYS A 78 -0.11 13.92 3.12
C LYS A 78 -0.27 13.29 4.50
N GLU A 79 0.48 13.78 5.48
CA GLU A 79 0.23 13.46 6.88
C GLU A 79 -1.23 13.76 7.25
N ASN A 80 -1.77 12.92 8.13
CA ASN A 80 -3.14 12.95 8.65
C ASN A 80 -4.24 12.84 7.60
N ALA A 81 -3.92 12.56 6.33
CA ALA A 81 -4.92 12.29 5.32
C ALA A 81 -5.69 11.01 5.69
N VAL A 82 -7.02 11.12 5.74
CA VAL A 82 -7.92 9.98 5.97
C VAL A 82 -7.92 9.08 4.74
N HIS A 83 -7.68 7.79 4.93
CA HIS A 83 -7.66 6.82 3.84
C HIS A 83 -8.13 5.43 4.26
N SER A 84 -8.59 4.67 3.28
CA SER A 84 -8.99 3.26 3.42
C SER A 84 -8.64 2.48 2.15
N LEU A 85 -8.59 1.15 2.27
CA LEU A 85 -8.28 0.28 1.13
C LEU A 85 -9.23 -0.91 1.07
N LYS A 86 -9.57 -1.31 -0.15
CA LYS A 86 -10.31 -2.55 -0.43
C LYS A 86 -9.70 -3.27 -1.62
N ALA A 87 -9.32 -4.53 -1.43
CA ALA A 87 -8.78 -5.38 -2.49
C ALA A 87 -9.93 -6.14 -3.18
N ASN A 88 -10.34 -5.74 -4.39
CA ASN A 88 -11.36 -6.47 -5.16
C ASN A 88 -10.81 -7.76 -5.78
N GLU A 89 -9.50 -7.78 -6.01
CA GLU A 89 -8.67 -8.93 -6.37
C GLU A 89 -7.39 -8.92 -5.51
N ASN A 90 -6.56 -9.96 -5.65
CA ASN A 90 -5.23 -9.94 -5.06
C ASN A 90 -4.50 -8.67 -5.53
N THR A 91 -4.11 -7.81 -4.59
CA THR A 91 -3.58 -6.47 -4.88
C THR A 91 -2.32 -6.25 -4.07
N SER A 92 -1.23 -5.88 -4.75
CA SER A 92 0.04 -5.57 -4.12
C SER A 92 0.51 -4.16 -4.44
N PHE A 93 1.13 -3.52 -3.47
CA PHE A 93 1.61 -2.15 -3.58
C PHE A 93 2.74 -1.88 -2.59
N ILE A 94 3.61 -0.94 -2.97
CA ILE A 94 4.60 -0.37 -2.06
C ILE A 94 3.96 0.79 -1.32
N LEU A 95 4.07 0.82 -0.01
CA LEU A 95 3.85 1.99 0.82
C LEU A 95 5.21 2.52 1.28
N ALA A 96 5.51 3.77 0.96
CA ALA A 96 6.68 4.47 1.46
C ALA A 96 6.25 5.64 2.33
N LEU A 97 6.67 5.65 3.59
CA LEU A 97 6.40 6.72 4.55
C LEU A 97 7.71 7.40 4.93
N ALA A 98 7.74 8.72 4.85
CA ALA A 98 8.85 9.52 5.36
C ALA A 98 8.68 9.69 6.88
N ASN A 99 9.72 9.38 7.64
CA ASN A 99 9.77 9.69 9.05
C ASN A 99 10.30 11.12 9.23
N ASN A 100 9.80 11.80 10.26
CA ASN A 100 10.32 13.09 10.69
C ASN A 100 11.54 12.91 11.60
#